data_AF-A0A673GMD5-F1
#
_entry.id   AF-A0A673GMD5-F1
#
_cell.length_a   1.000
_cell.length_b   1.000
_cell.length_c   1.000
_cell.angle_alpha   90.00
_cell.angle_beta   90.00
_cell.angle_gamma   90.00
#
_symmetry.space_group_name_H-M   'P 1'
#
loop_
_entity.id
_entity.type
_entity.pdbx_description
1 polymer ?
#
loop_
_entity_poly.entity_id
_entity_poly.type
_entity_poly.pdbx_seq_one_letter_code
_entity_poly.pdbx_strand_id
1 'polypeptide(L)'
;MVAISPVAHKLLNYVPFLLVLIDLRYEGVNGGKDGGVENHLEMGKKLLAAGQLADALSHFHAAVDGDPKNYMAYYRRATVYLAMGKSKSALPDLSKVIELKPDFTSARLQRGNLLLKHGKLDEAERDFKKVTCVWDADSREMRAECFVQLGEMGKAISDLKAASKLKSDNTQAFYKLSTIYYNLGDHEMSLNEVRECLKLDPDHKQCFSHYKQVKKLNKQIQAAEELIQQQMYSDAVSKYESVMKTEPNVPQFILNAKERMCHCLSKDQQTAKAISVCSEVLKADPQNVNALKDRAEAYLQDDQYEEAIKDFESAKEHSENDRQIKEGLERAQRLLKQSQKRDYYKILGVKRTAQKKEILKAYRKLAQQWHPDNFQDAEEKKKAEKKFIDIAQAKEVLTDPEMRSKFDQGEDPMDPESQQGGGHHHHHFHGGWENFQGFNPFGSGPFNFKFNFN
;
A
#
# COMPACT_ATOMS: atom_id res chain seq x y z
N MET A 1 50.68 37.82 88.39
CA MET A 1 50.67 36.34 88.48
C MET A 1 49.90 35.84 87.26
N VAL A 2 50.42 35.16 86.26
CA VAL A 2 51.72 34.50 86.00
C VAL A 2 52.16 34.94 84.59
N ALA A 3 53.39 35.41 84.46
CA ALA A 3 53.99 35.79 83.18
C ALA A 3 54.36 34.52 82.40
N ILE A 4 53.81 34.35 81.21
CA ILE A 4 54.20 33.28 80.30
C ILE A 4 55.51 33.70 79.63
N SER A 5 56.53 32.85 79.78
CA SER A 5 57.92 33.06 79.35
C SER A 5 58.06 33.28 77.82
N PRO A 6 59.07 34.05 77.34
CA PRO A 6 59.31 34.32 75.91
C PRO A 6 59.65 33.05 75.09
N VAL A 7 59.83 31.91 75.75
CA VAL A 7 60.10 30.60 75.13
C VAL A 7 58.82 30.01 74.52
N ALA A 8 57.64 30.33 75.06
CA ALA A 8 56.36 29.81 74.56
C ALA A 8 55.93 30.41 73.21
N HIS A 9 56.41 31.62 72.87
CA HIS A 9 56.13 32.23 71.56
C HIS A 9 57.02 31.72 70.44
N LYS A 10 58.22 31.21 70.76
CA LYS A 10 59.11 30.61 69.75
C LYS A 10 58.66 29.22 69.30
N LEU A 11 57.90 28.48 70.11
CA LEU A 11 57.37 27.16 69.71
C LEU A 11 56.14 27.24 68.80
N LEU A 12 55.36 28.34 68.84
CA LEU A 12 54.20 28.52 67.94
C LEU A 12 54.58 28.90 66.50
N ASN A 13 55.75 29.51 66.28
CA ASN A 13 56.21 29.90 64.94
C ASN A 13 56.84 28.77 64.11
N TYR A 14 57.08 27.59 64.70
CA TYR A 14 57.55 26.41 63.97
C TYR A 14 56.44 25.37 63.70
N VAL A 15 55.24 25.56 64.24
CA VAL A 15 54.07 24.70 63.93
C VAL A 15 53.71 24.68 62.43
N PRO A 16 53.84 25.79 61.66
CA PRO A 16 53.60 25.75 60.21
C PRO A 16 54.68 24.94 59.47
N PHE A 17 55.92 24.93 59.97
CA PHE A 17 57.03 24.17 59.37
C PHE A 17 57.02 22.69 59.76
N LEU A 18 56.45 22.34 60.92
CA LEU A 18 56.28 20.94 61.33
C LEU A 18 55.16 20.24 60.54
N LEU A 19 54.15 20.98 60.05
CA LEU A 19 53.12 20.46 59.15
C LEU A 19 53.64 20.29 57.71
N VAL A 20 54.54 21.15 57.24
CA VAL A 20 55.19 21.01 55.92
C VAL A 20 56.16 19.81 55.86
N LEU A 21 56.72 19.37 57.00
CA LEU A 21 57.54 18.16 57.06
C LEU A 21 56.75 16.87 57.26
N ILE A 22 55.45 16.95 57.55
CA ILE A 22 54.51 15.82 57.50
C ILE A 22 53.94 15.67 56.08
N ASP A 23 53.82 16.77 55.31
CA ASP A 23 53.44 16.73 53.88
C ASP A 23 54.57 16.29 52.91
N LEU A 24 55.83 16.19 53.38
CA LEU A 24 56.95 15.64 52.60
C LEU A 24 57.34 14.20 52.99
N ARG A 25 56.54 13.55 53.85
CA ARG A 25 56.67 12.11 54.18
C ARG A 25 55.32 11.37 54.19
N TYR A 26 54.41 11.80 53.31
CA TYR A 26 53.28 10.98 52.87
C TYR A 26 53.35 10.78 51.34
N GLU A 27 54.48 10.24 50.87
CA GLU A 27 54.41 9.30 49.74
C GLU A 27 53.62 8.09 50.24
N GLY A 28 52.32 8.05 49.93
CA GLY A 28 51.53 6.85 50.14
C GLY A 28 50.09 7.09 50.51
N VAL A 29 49.23 6.80 49.52
CA VAL A 29 47.87 6.29 49.69
C VAL A 29 46.77 7.35 49.80
N ASN A 30 46.42 7.92 48.64
CA ASN A 30 45.04 7.96 48.15
C ASN A 30 44.97 8.22 46.63
N GLY A 31 45.53 7.32 45.82
CA GLY A 31 45.56 7.47 44.35
C GLY A 31 45.80 6.16 43.60
N GLY A 32 45.11 5.08 43.97
CA GLY A 32 45.41 3.72 43.51
C GLY A 32 44.54 3.13 42.40
N LYS A 33 43.75 3.92 41.65
CA LYS A 33 42.95 3.39 40.53
C LYS A 33 43.05 4.18 39.22
N ASP A 34 43.23 5.49 39.27
CA ASP A 34 43.10 6.30 38.05
C ASP A 34 44.39 6.38 37.19
N GLY A 35 45.58 6.32 37.80
CA GLY A 35 46.84 6.48 37.07
C GLY A 35 47.18 5.33 36.10
N GLY A 36 46.78 4.11 36.44
CA GLY A 36 46.99 2.93 35.58
C GLY A 36 46.02 2.88 34.39
N VAL A 37 44.76 3.26 34.61
CA VAL A 37 43.72 3.28 33.57
C VAL A 37 44.03 4.35 32.52
N GLU A 38 44.39 5.56 32.94
CA GLU A 38 44.72 6.64 32.00
C GLU A 38 45.96 6.29 31.15
N ASN A 39 46.96 5.64 31.74
CA ASN A 39 48.13 5.16 31.00
C ASN A 39 47.74 4.10 29.95
N HIS A 40 46.87 3.16 30.31
CA HIS A 40 46.35 2.17 29.34
C HIS A 40 45.52 2.82 28.23
N LEU A 41 44.73 3.86 28.53
CA LEU A 41 43.99 4.62 27.52
C LEU A 41 44.93 5.36 26.55
N GLU A 42 45.95 6.04 27.07
CA GLU A 42 46.93 6.75 26.26
C GLU A 42 47.76 5.79 25.39
N MET A 43 48.23 4.67 25.96
CA MET A 43 48.97 3.66 25.19
C MET A 43 48.09 3.01 24.12
N GLY A 44 46.85 2.65 24.47
CA GLY A 44 45.88 2.12 23.52
C GLY A 44 45.58 3.10 22.36
N LYS A 45 45.47 4.40 22.65
CA LYS A 45 45.30 5.45 21.61
C LYS A 45 46.50 5.51 20.66
N LYS A 46 47.73 5.48 21.19
CA LYS A 46 48.96 5.49 20.38
C LYS A 46 49.06 4.26 19.48
N LEU A 47 48.78 3.07 20.02
CA LEU A 47 48.81 1.82 19.27
C LEU A 47 47.70 1.78 18.20
N LEU A 48 46.51 2.29 18.51
CA LEU A 48 45.43 2.44 17.53
C LEU A 48 45.84 3.37 16.38
N ALA A 49 46.47 4.51 16.68
CA ALA A 49 47.00 5.41 15.67
C ALA A 49 48.13 4.78 14.83
N ALA A 50 48.91 3.88 15.42
CA ALA A 50 49.93 3.09 14.73
C ALA A 50 49.37 1.89 13.94
N GLY A 51 48.05 1.65 13.97
CA GLY A 51 47.40 0.52 13.30
C GLY A 51 47.58 -0.84 14.00
N GLN A 52 48.19 -0.87 15.19
CA GLN A 52 48.38 -2.09 15.99
C GLN A 52 47.10 -2.44 16.76
N LEU A 53 46.08 -2.92 16.03
CA LEU A 53 44.74 -3.13 16.57
C LEU A 53 44.67 -4.17 17.70
N ALA A 54 45.45 -5.26 17.63
CA ALA A 54 45.44 -6.32 18.64
C ALA A 54 46.05 -5.86 19.98
N ASP A 55 47.16 -5.12 19.92
CA ASP A 55 47.82 -4.59 21.11
C ASP A 55 46.99 -3.47 21.74
N ALA A 56 46.43 -2.57 20.90
CA ALA A 56 45.49 -1.55 21.35
C ALA A 56 44.27 -2.15 22.06
N LEU A 57 43.73 -3.26 21.53
CA LEU A 57 42.60 -3.97 22.13
C LEU A 57 42.95 -4.48 23.54
N SER A 58 44.13 -5.07 23.72
CA SER A 58 44.60 -5.56 25.02
C SER A 58 44.70 -4.44 26.06
N HIS A 59 45.22 -3.28 25.67
CA HIS A 59 45.28 -2.10 26.55
C HIS A 59 43.89 -1.56 26.88
N PHE A 60 42.96 -1.51 25.93
CA PHE A 60 41.59 -1.09 26.21
C PHE A 60 40.80 -2.11 27.04
N HIS A 61 41.13 -3.40 26.98
CA HIS A 61 40.61 -4.38 27.95
C HIS A 61 41.08 -4.07 29.37
N ALA A 62 42.39 -3.90 29.56
CA ALA A 62 42.94 -3.53 30.87
C ALA A 62 42.36 -2.22 31.40
N ALA A 63 42.10 -1.23 30.53
CA ALA A 63 41.46 0.02 30.90
C ALA A 63 40.00 -0.17 31.37
N VAL A 64 39.23 -1.04 30.71
CA VAL A 64 37.84 -1.35 31.13
C VAL A 64 37.82 -2.14 32.45
N ASP A 65 38.74 -3.08 32.64
CA ASP A 65 38.83 -3.86 33.88
C ASP A 65 39.29 -3.01 35.06
N GLY A 66 40.14 -2.01 34.80
CA GLY A 66 40.63 -1.06 35.81
C GLY A 66 39.59 -0.02 36.24
N ASP A 67 38.79 0.52 35.31
CA ASP A 67 37.64 1.38 35.64
C ASP A 67 36.38 1.03 34.80
N PRO A 68 35.50 0.17 35.36
CA PRO A 68 34.23 -0.20 34.71
C PRO A 68 33.21 0.94 34.57
N LYS A 69 33.43 2.12 35.15
CA LYS A 69 32.56 3.30 34.98
C LYS A 69 33.08 4.26 33.91
N ASN A 70 34.29 4.05 33.39
CA ASN A 70 34.86 4.90 32.36
C ASN A 70 34.26 4.61 30.98
N TYR A 71 33.30 5.44 30.56
CA TYR A 71 32.68 5.30 29.24
C TYR A 71 33.68 5.43 28.07
N MET A 72 34.80 6.16 28.24
CA MET A 72 35.81 6.29 27.17
C MET A 72 36.54 4.97 26.93
N ALA A 73 36.79 4.18 27.96
CA ALA A 73 37.43 2.87 27.82
C ALA A 73 36.57 1.93 26.94
N TYR A 74 35.27 1.85 27.23
CA TYR A 74 34.32 1.10 26.40
C TYR A 74 34.23 1.65 24.98
N TYR A 75 34.16 2.98 24.80
CA TYR A 75 34.03 3.58 23.47
C TYR A 75 35.27 3.31 22.59
N ARG A 76 36.47 3.44 23.17
CA ARG A 76 37.72 3.15 22.46
C ARG A 76 37.84 1.67 22.13
N ARG A 77 37.50 0.77 23.06
CA ARG A 77 37.46 -0.67 22.82
C ARG A 77 36.48 -1.04 21.70
N ALA A 78 35.27 -0.47 21.71
CA ALA A 78 34.30 -0.62 20.64
C ALA A 78 34.85 -0.16 19.28
N THR A 79 35.58 0.96 19.25
CA THR A 79 36.18 1.51 18.03
C THR A 79 37.24 0.56 17.46
N VAL A 80 38.07 -0.04 18.31
CA VAL A 80 39.03 -1.06 17.90
C VAL A 80 38.32 -2.31 17.37
N TYR A 81 37.26 -2.77 18.04
CA TYR A 81 36.45 -3.88 17.53
C TYR A 81 35.87 -3.59 16.14
N LEU A 82 35.37 -2.38 15.91
CA LEU A 82 34.88 -1.94 14.60
C LEU A 82 35.99 -1.92 13.54
N ALA A 83 37.17 -1.41 13.87
CA ALA A 83 38.33 -1.41 12.98
C ALA A 83 38.79 -2.83 12.61
N MET A 84 38.61 -3.80 13.51
CA MET A 84 38.87 -5.23 13.26
C MET A 84 37.71 -5.94 12.54
N GLY A 85 36.62 -5.25 12.19
CA GLY A 85 35.42 -5.87 11.61
C GLY A 85 34.58 -6.70 12.58
N LYS A 86 34.89 -6.69 13.89
CA LYS A 86 34.20 -7.44 14.95
C LYS A 86 32.97 -6.68 15.46
N SER A 87 32.01 -6.46 14.56
CA SER A 87 30.75 -5.75 14.82
C SER A 87 29.97 -6.31 16.02
N LYS A 88 29.82 -7.62 16.13
CA LYS A 88 29.10 -8.27 17.25
C LYS A 88 29.71 -7.95 18.62
N SER A 89 31.04 -7.83 18.70
CA SER A 89 31.75 -7.49 19.94
C SER A 89 31.67 -6.01 20.30
N ALA A 90 31.47 -5.13 19.31
CA ALA A 90 31.37 -3.68 19.53
C ALA A 90 30.00 -3.24 20.10
N LEU A 91 28.91 -3.93 19.74
CA LEU A 91 27.55 -3.60 20.20
C LEU A 91 27.37 -3.49 21.73
N PRO A 92 27.82 -4.45 22.56
CA PRO A 92 27.67 -4.37 24.01
C PRO A 92 28.46 -3.19 24.59
N ASP A 93 29.68 -2.95 24.09
CA ASP A 93 30.51 -1.82 24.53
C ASP A 93 29.84 -0.48 24.20
N LEU A 94 29.32 -0.32 22.98
CA LEU A 94 28.57 0.89 22.59
C LEU A 94 27.31 1.08 23.44
N SER A 95 26.60 0.00 23.76
CA SER A 95 25.43 0.07 24.64
C SER A 95 25.81 0.49 26.06
N LYS A 96 26.93 0.00 26.58
CA LYS A 96 27.46 0.41 27.89
C LYS A 96 27.86 1.88 27.90
N VAL A 97 28.45 2.39 26.81
CA VAL A 97 28.74 3.82 26.67
C VAL A 97 27.48 4.67 26.77
N ILE A 98 26.38 4.26 26.12
CA ILE A 98 25.12 5.00 26.10
C ILE A 98 24.42 4.93 27.48
N GLU A 99 24.57 3.83 28.20
CA GLU A 99 24.10 3.67 29.58
C GLU A 99 24.87 4.60 30.54
N LEU A 100 26.20 4.63 30.44
CA LEU A 100 27.07 5.43 31.30
C LEU A 100 27.02 6.93 30.97
N LYS A 101 26.91 7.28 29.69
CA LYS A 101 26.84 8.67 29.21
C LYS A 101 25.77 8.81 28.11
N PRO A 102 24.51 9.05 28.51
CA PRO A 102 23.42 9.24 27.56
C PRO A 102 23.66 10.38 26.57
N ASP A 103 24.33 11.47 26.95
CA ASP A 103 24.49 12.63 26.05
C ASP A 103 25.56 12.42 24.96
N PHE A 104 26.27 11.28 24.98
CA PHE A 104 27.33 11.00 24.02
C PHE A 104 26.76 10.47 22.69
N THR A 105 26.38 11.40 21.83
CA THR A 105 25.75 11.13 20.53
C THR A 105 26.61 10.28 19.59
N SER A 106 27.93 10.40 19.62
CA SER A 106 28.82 9.61 18.77
C SER A 106 28.69 8.11 18.98
N ALA A 107 28.54 7.64 20.23
CA ALA A 107 28.32 6.21 20.49
C ALA A 107 26.96 5.72 20.01
N ARG A 108 25.91 6.54 20.15
CA ARG A 108 24.58 6.24 19.58
C ARG A 108 24.63 6.17 18.05
N LEU A 109 25.35 7.09 17.40
CA LEU A 109 25.51 7.09 15.95
C LEU A 109 26.22 5.81 15.48
N GLN A 110 27.34 5.44 16.13
CA GLN A 110 28.07 4.21 15.81
C GLN A 110 27.21 2.96 16.05
N ARG A 111 26.40 2.94 17.13
CA ARG A 111 25.49 1.82 17.41
C ARG A 111 24.37 1.76 16.37
N GLY A 112 23.74 2.87 16.04
CA GLY A 112 22.71 2.97 15.00
C GLY A 112 23.21 2.46 13.65
N ASN A 113 24.41 2.87 13.23
CA ASN A 113 25.04 2.38 11.99
C ASN A 113 25.29 0.87 12.01
N LEU A 114 25.69 0.33 13.15
CA LEU A 114 25.94 -1.09 13.32
C LEU A 114 24.64 -1.89 13.31
N LEU A 115 23.60 -1.39 13.98
CA LEU A 115 22.26 -1.97 14.00
C LEU A 115 21.65 -1.97 12.60
N LEU A 116 21.81 -0.88 11.84
CA LEU A 116 21.40 -0.76 10.44
C LEU A 116 22.07 -1.84 9.59
N LYS A 117 23.40 -1.99 9.68
CA LYS A 117 24.16 -3.04 8.97
C LYS A 117 23.74 -4.46 9.38
N HIS A 118 23.22 -4.64 10.58
CA HIS A 118 22.71 -5.92 11.07
C HIS A 118 21.20 -6.13 10.81
N GLY A 119 20.52 -5.19 10.14
CA GLY A 119 19.08 -5.28 9.86
C GLY A 119 18.17 -5.06 11.08
N LYS A 120 18.71 -4.55 12.20
CA LYS A 120 17.94 -4.22 13.41
C LYS A 120 17.36 -2.81 13.29
N LEU A 121 16.42 -2.66 12.36
CA LEU A 121 15.96 -1.36 11.88
C LEU A 121 15.25 -0.53 12.96
N ASP A 122 14.38 -1.13 13.78
CA ASP A 122 13.65 -0.39 14.84
C ASP A 122 14.58 0.15 15.94
N GLU A 123 15.61 -0.62 16.31
CA GLU A 123 16.63 -0.19 17.26
C GLU A 123 17.47 0.95 16.66
N ALA A 124 17.85 0.82 15.38
CA ALA A 124 18.60 1.84 14.66
C ALA A 124 17.82 3.15 14.52
N GLU A 125 16.52 3.09 14.19
CA GLU A 125 15.65 4.27 14.09
C GLU A 125 15.62 5.03 15.43
N ARG A 126 15.42 4.32 16.55
CA ARG A 126 15.40 4.94 17.89
C ARG A 126 16.71 5.64 18.23
N ASP A 127 17.84 5.04 17.85
CA ASP A 127 19.15 5.63 18.06
C ASP A 127 19.36 6.87 17.17
N PHE A 128 19.07 6.77 15.87
CA PHE A 128 19.18 7.91 14.96
C PHE A 128 18.25 9.06 15.35
N LYS A 129 17.01 8.77 15.77
CA LYS A 129 16.06 9.78 16.26
C LYS A 129 16.60 10.55 17.46
N LYS A 130 17.31 9.89 18.38
CA LYS A 130 17.96 10.53 19.54
C LYS A 130 19.26 11.25 19.20
N VAL A 131 19.91 10.88 18.10
CA VAL A 131 21.15 11.53 17.61
C VAL A 131 20.84 12.75 16.76
N THR A 132 19.69 12.76 16.07
CA THR A 132 19.38 13.78 15.07
C THR A 132 19.37 15.18 15.69
N CYS A 133 20.48 15.89 15.54
CA CYS A 133 20.50 17.32 15.67
C CYS A 133 19.75 17.91 14.47
N VAL A 134 18.87 18.87 14.70
CA VAL A 134 18.07 19.55 13.65
C VAL A 134 18.97 20.24 12.61
N TRP A 135 20.28 20.38 12.88
CA TRP A 135 21.23 21.08 12.03
C TRP A 135 22.36 20.20 11.51
N ASP A 136 22.29 18.87 11.71
CA ASP A 136 23.29 17.95 11.17
C ASP A 136 22.75 17.18 9.96
N ALA A 137 23.41 17.34 8.82
CA ALA A 137 23.04 16.69 7.57
C ALA A 137 23.40 15.20 7.56
N ASP A 138 24.55 14.82 8.12
CA ASP A 138 25.01 13.43 8.11
C ASP A 138 24.07 12.51 8.91
N SER A 139 23.68 12.94 10.11
CA SER A 139 22.71 12.19 10.92
C SER A 139 21.37 12.03 10.22
N ARG A 140 20.90 13.04 9.48
CA ARG A 140 19.66 12.97 8.69
C ARG A 140 19.77 12.01 7.52
N GLU A 141 20.87 12.04 6.79
CA GLU A 141 21.11 11.11 5.68
C GLU A 141 21.15 9.65 6.15
N MET A 142 21.80 9.38 7.29
CA MET A 142 21.83 8.04 7.89
C MET A 142 20.45 7.59 8.38
N ARG A 143 19.68 8.49 8.98
CA ARG A 143 18.29 8.19 9.38
C ARG A 143 17.39 7.95 8.17
N ALA A 144 17.55 8.71 7.10
CA ALA A 144 16.83 8.48 5.86
C ALA A 144 17.15 7.10 5.25
N GLU A 145 18.40 6.67 5.30
CA GLU A 145 18.80 5.32 4.86
C GLU A 145 18.12 4.22 5.68
N CYS A 146 18.00 4.42 7.01
CA CYS A 146 17.21 3.55 7.86
C CYS A 146 15.73 3.50 7.43
N PHE A 147 15.12 4.65 7.12
CA PHE A 147 13.75 4.71 6.63
C PHE A 147 13.56 4.04 5.27
N VAL A 148 14.53 4.15 4.35
CA VAL A 148 14.50 3.42 3.07
C VAL A 148 14.49 1.91 3.31
N GLN A 149 15.33 1.40 4.22
CA GLN A 149 15.35 -0.03 4.55
C GLN A 149 14.08 -0.50 5.27
N LEU A 150 13.42 0.38 6.02
CA LEU A 150 12.11 0.14 6.64
C LEU A 150 10.93 0.20 5.64
N GLY A 151 11.16 0.66 4.41
CA GLY A 151 10.09 0.91 3.43
C GLY A 151 9.33 2.23 3.66
N GLU A 152 9.77 3.05 4.61
CA GLU A 152 9.15 4.32 5.03
C GLU A 152 9.63 5.49 4.14
N MET A 153 9.36 5.38 2.83
CA MET A 153 9.92 6.27 1.81
C MET A 153 9.56 7.74 2.04
N GLY A 154 8.36 8.04 2.55
CA GLY A 154 7.94 9.42 2.86
C GLY A 154 8.81 10.09 3.94
N LYS A 155 9.16 9.34 5.00
CA LYS A 155 10.06 9.83 6.06
C LYS A 155 11.49 10.00 5.54
N ALA A 156 11.96 9.06 4.70
CA ALA A 156 13.27 9.15 4.05
C ALA A 156 13.40 10.41 3.17
N ILE A 157 12.39 10.69 2.35
CA ILE A 157 12.33 11.88 1.50
C ILE A 157 12.39 13.16 2.35
N SER A 158 11.63 13.21 3.46
CA SER A 158 11.61 14.36 4.36
C SER A 158 13.00 14.67 4.92
N ASP A 159 13.70 13.63 5.41
CA ASP A 159 15.04 13.77 5.97
C ASP A 159 16.09 14.16 4.92
N LEU A 160 16.06 13.54 3.74
CA LEU A 160 17.00 13.88 2.66
C LEU A 160 16.77 15.29 2.12
N LYS A 161 15.51 15.74 2.01
CA LYS A 161 15.20 17.14 1.62
C LYS A 161 15.68 18.15 2.65
N ALA A 162 15.64 17.79 3.93
CA ALA A 162 16.21 18.65 4.97
C ALA A 162 17.75 18.62 4.94
N ALA A 163 18.36 17.46 4.73
CA ALA A 163 19.81 17.30 4.64
C ALA A 163 20.42 17.99 3.41
N SER A 164 19.74 17.97 2.27
CA SER A 164 20.21 18.63 1.03
C SER A 164 20.26 20.15 1.15
N LYS A 165 19.46 20.75 2.04
CA LYS A 165 19.47 22.19 2.31
C LYS A 165 20.51 22.64 3.34
N LEU A 166 21.05 21.72 4.14
CA LEU A 166 22.02 22.02 5.19
C LEU A 166 23.46 22.09 4.68
N LYS A 167 23.78 21.36 3.60
CA LYS A 167 25.10 21.33 2.97
C LYS A 167 25.04 22.08 1.64
N SER A 168 26.05 22.92 1.38
CA SER A 168 26.15 23.68 0.12
C SER A 168 26.41 22.79 -1.10
N ASP A 169 27.17 21.70 -0.90
CA ASP A 169 27.32 20.63 -1.87
C ASP A 169 26.80 19.34 -1.23
N ASN A 170 25.62 18.92 -1.68
CA ASN A 170 25.04 17.64 -1.31
C ASN A 170 24.53 16.88 -2.53
N THR A 171 25.40 16.78 -3.54
CA THR A 171 25.18 16.02 -4.77
C THR A 171 24.62 14.61 -4.49
N GLN A 172 25.15 13.92 -3.47
CA GLN A 172 24.70 12.58 -3.08
C GLN A 172 23.27 12.54 -2.54
N ALA A 173 22.83 13.52 -1.73
CA ALA A 173 21.45 13.54 -1.24
C ALA A 173 20.44 13.75 -2.36
N PHE A 174 20.73 14.62 -3.34
CA PHE A 174 19.90 14.80 -4.53
C PHE A 174 19.82 13.54 -5.38
N TYR A 175 20.94 12.83 -5.56
CA TYR A 175 20.95 11.53 -6.22
C TYR A 175 20.07 10.49 -5.51
N LYS A 176 20.20 10.39 -4.17
CA LYS A 176 19.38 9.49 -3.34
C LYS A 176 17.89 9.85 -3.43
N LEU A 177 17.53 11.13 -3.34
CA LEU A 177 16.15 11.61 -3.50
C LEU A 177 15.57 11.21 -4.85
N SER A 178 16.31 11.49 -5.93
CA SER A 178 15.90 11.14 -7.28
C SER A 178 15.65 9.64 -7.45
N THR A 179 16.52 8.81 -6.86
CA THR A 179 16.39 7.35 -6.90
C THR A 179 15.16 6.87 -6.12
N ILE A 180 14.87 7.47 -4.97
CA ILE A 180 13.67 7.13 -4.19
C ILE A 180 12.41 7.49 -4.99
N TYR A 181 12.33 8.71 -5.52
CA TYR A 181 11.21 9.12 -6.37
C TYR A 181 11.05 8.22 -7.59
N TYR A 182 12.16 7.82 -8.22
CA TYR A 182 12.16 6.89 -9.34
C TYR A 182 11.54 5.54 -8.97
N ASN A 183 11.93 4.97 -7.83
CA ASN A 183 11.40 3.69 -7.36
C ASN A 183 9.92 3.78 -6.96
N LEU A 184 9.46 4.96 -6.55
CA LEU A 184 8.05 5.28 -6.31
C LEU A 184 7.26 5.57 -7.60
N GLY A 185 7.88 5.47 -8.78
CA GLY A 185 7.24 5.74 -10.07
C GLY A 185 7.02 7.24 -10.36
N ASP A 186 7.48 8.13 -9.47
CA ASP A 186 7.37 9.59 -9.64
C ASP A 186 8.54 10.11 -10.49
N HIS A 187 8.40 9.92 -11.80
CA HIS A 187 9.41 10.30 -12.79
C HIS A 187 9.64 11.81 -12.86
N GLU A 188 8.64 12.65 -12.56
CA GLU A 188 8.77 14.11 -12.63
C GLU A 188 9.61 14.63 -11.47
N MET A 189 9.30 14.22 -10.24
CA MET A 189 10.10 14.57 -9.08
C MET A 189 11.50 13.98 -9.18
N SER A 190 11.62 12.72 -9.63
CA SER A 190 12.92 12.10 -9.89
C SER A 190 13.77 12.93 -10.87
N LEU A 191 13.18 13.38 -11.98
CA LEU A 191 13.87 14.19 -12.99
C LEU A 191 14.32 15.55 -12.44
N ASN A 192 13.52 16.17 -11.58
CA ASN A 192 13.86 17.44 -10.95
C ASN A 192 15.03 17.30 -9.97
N GLU A 193 15.00 16.29 -9.10
CA GLU A 193 16.06 16.09 -8.11
C GLU A 193 17.41 15.70 -8.77
N VAL A 194 17.40 14.89 -9.84
CA VAL A 194 18.66 14.57 -10.57
C VAL A 194 19.19 15.75 -11.37
N ARG A 195 18.34 16.69 -11.80
CA ARG A 195 18.79 17.96 -12.40
C ARG A 195 19.50 18.83 -11.36
N GLU A 196 18.98 18.92 -10.14
CA GLU A 196 19.68 19.63 -9.05
C GLU A 196 21.00 18.93 -8.70
N CYS A 197 21.06 17.59 -8.73
CA CYS A 197 22.32 16.86 -8.61
C CYS A 197 23.36 17.32 -9.66
N LEU A 198 22.98 17.33 -10.94
CA LEU A 198 23.87 17.72 -12.04
C LEU A 198 24.19 19.22 -12.09
N LYS A 199 23.39 20.04 -11.42
CA LYS A 199 23.65 21.47 -11.27
C LYS A 199 24.74 21.74 -10.24
N LEU A 200 24.84 20.91 -9.20
CA LEU A 200 25.93 20.95 -8.22
C LEU A 200 27.22 20.36 -8.80
N ASP A 201 27.13 19.20 -9.44
CA ASP A 201 28.24 18.53 -10.11
C ASP A 201 27.84 18.00 -11.51
N PRO A 202 28.15 18.75 -12.58
CA PRO A 202 27.84 18.35 -13.95
C PRO A 202 28.52 17.07 -14.42
N ASP A 203 29.66 16.70 -13.81
CA ASP A 203 30.46 15.53 -14.19
C ASP A 203 30.16 14.30 -13.30
N HIS A 204 29.18 14.40 -12.41
CA HIS A 204 28.78 13.30 -11.53
C HIS A 204 28.23 12.10 -12.32
N LYS A 205 29.06 11.07 -12.49
CA LYS A 205 28.79 9.90 -13.34
C LYS A 205 27.44 9.21 -13.04
N GLN A 206 27.13 9.01 -11.75
CA GLN A 206 25.89 8.33 -11.35
C GLN A 206 24.65 9.18 -11.66
N CYS A 207 24.72 10.49 -11.40
CA CYS A 207 23.60 11.39 -11.69
C CYS A 207 23.38 11.55 -13.19
N PHE A 208 24.46 11.62 -13.98
CA PHE A 208 24.32 11.72 -15.43
C PHE A 208 23.72 10.46 -16.05
N SER A 209 24.15 9.28 -15.59
CA SER A 209 23.55 8.01 -16.04
C SER A 209 22.08 7.93 -15.66
N HIS A 210 21.75 8.26 -14.41
CA HIS A 210 20.37 8.22 -13.94
C HIS A 210 19.49 9.24 -14.66
N TYR A 211 19.97 10.47 -14.85
CA TYR A 211 19.28 11.51 -15.61
C TYR A 211 18.90 11.05 -17.02
N LYS A 212 19.79 10.36 -17.74
CA LYS A 212 19.47 9.82 -19.08
C LYS A 212 18.32 8.83 -19.05
N GLN A 213 18.33 7.91 -18.07
CA GLN A 213 17.27 6.92 -17.88
C GLN A 213 15.94 7.61 -17.55
N VAL A 214 15.92 8.47 -16.53
CA VAL A 214 14.71 9.18 -16.09
C VAL A 214 14.17 10.09 -17.19
N LYS A 215 15.03 10.84 -17.89
CA LYS A 215 14.62 11.74 -18.98
C LYS A 215 13.95 10.98 -20.12
N LYS A 216 14.50 9.82 -20.51
CA LYS A 216 13.92 9.00 -21.58
C LYS A 216 12.52 8.52 -21.18
N LEU A 217 12.40 7.98 -19.97
CA LEU A 217 11.14 7.46 -19.43
C LEU A 217 10.09 8.57 -19.28
N ASN A 218 10.46 9.70 -18.68
CA ASN A 218 9.61 10.87 -18.52
C ASN A 218 9.07 11.37 -19.86
N LYS A 219 9.90 11.41 -20.91
CA LYS A 219 9.47 11.82 -22.26
C LYS A 219 8.44 10.84 -22.85
N GLN A 220 8.60 9.53 -22.64
CA GLN A 220 7.64 8.53 -23.11
C GLN A 220 6.30 8.65 -22.39
N ILE A 221 6.33 8.85 -21.07
CA ILE A 221 5.11 8.99 -20.24
C ILE A 221 4.38 10.28 -20.58
N GLN A 222 5.08 11.42 -20.70
CA GLN A 222 4.47 12.69 -21.10
C GLN A 222 3.81 12.59 -22.48
N ALA A 223 4.47 11.96 -23.45
CA ALA A 223 3.87 11.72 -24.76
C ALA A 223 2.63 10.81 -24.70
N ALA A 224 2.59 9.84 -23.79
CA ALA A 224 1.42 8.99 -23.59
C ALA A 224 0.25 9.79 -22.98
N GLU A 225 0.51 10.63 -21.98
CA GLU A 225 -0.51 11.50 -21.38
C GLU A 225 -1.04 12.57 -22.37
N GLU A 226 -0.19 13.13 -23.23
CA GLU A 226 -0.63 14.01 -24.32
C GLU A 226 -1.61 13.31 -25.28
N LEU A 227 -1.36 12.04 -25.61
CA LEU A 227 -2.26 11.24 -26.45
C LEU A 227 -3.60 10.97 -25.75
N ILE A 228 -3.59 10.72 -24.43
CA ILE A 228 -4.82 10.59 -23.64
C ILE A 228 -5.64 11.88 -23.69
N GLN A 229 -5.00 13.05 -23.54
CA GLN A 229 -5.68 14.35 -23.66
C GLN A 229 -6.28 14.56 -25.04
N GLN A 230 -5.64 14.05 -26.09
CA GLN A 230 -6.12 14.06 -27.48
C GLN A 230 -7.15 12.96 -27.77
N GLN A 231 -7.52 12.14 -26.77
CA GLN A 231 -8.43 10.99 -26.90
C GLN A 231 -7.93 9.89 -27.87
N MET A 232 -6.63 9.87 -28.14
CA MET A 232 -5.98 8.85 -28.96
C MET A 232 -5.55 7.66 -28.08
N TYR A 233 -6.55 6.94 -27.56
CA TYR A 233 -6.34 5.92 -26.52
C TYR A 233 -5.51 4.72 -26.98
N SER A 234 -5.72 4.24 -28.21
CA SER A 234 -4.97 3.12 -28.79
C SER A 234 -3.47 3.42 -28.90
N ASP A 235 -3.12 4.63 -29.34
CA ASP A 235 -1.73 5.08 -29.42
C ASP A 235 -1.13 5.30 -28.02
N ALA A 236 -1.91 5.80 -27.07
CA ALA A 236 -1.47 5.93 -25.67
C ALA A 236 -1.13 4.57 -25.05
N VAL A 237 -1.95 3.54 -25.29
CA VAL A 237 -1.68 2.15 -24.85
C VAL A 237 -0.36 1.65 -25.42
N SER A 238 -0.12 1.84 -26.72
CA SER A 238 1.14 1.47 -27.38
C SER A 238 2.37 2.19 -26.77
N LYS A 239 2.22 3.47 -26.40
CA LYS A 239 3.27 4.21 -25.68
C LYS A 239 3.53 3.63 -24.29
N TYR A 240 2.50 3.30 -23.53
CA TYR A 240 2.64 2.70 -22.20
C TYR A 240 3.26 1.30 -22.23
N GLU A 241 2.97 0.50 -23.25
CA GLU A 241 3.71 -0.75 -23.49
C GLU A 241 5.22 -0.49 -23.72
N SER A 242 5.56 0.60 -24.42
CA SER A 242 6.97 0.99 -24.60
C SER A 242 7.64 1.46 -23.30
N VAL A 243 6.88 2.09 -22.41
CA VAL A 243 7.34 2.51 -21.06
C VAL A 243 7.70 1.26 -20.26
N MET A 244 6.83 0.26 -20.22
CA MET A 244 7.09 -1.02 -19.53
C MET A 244 8.27 -1.80 -20.12
N LYS A 245 8.49 -1.73 -21.44
CA LYS A 245 9.68 -2.31 -22.08
C LYS A 245 10.97 -1.55 -21.75
N THR A 246 10.86 -0.24 -21.57
CA THR A 246 12.00 0.63 -21.24
C THR A 246 12.43 0.48 -19.79
N GLU A 247 11.46 0.33 -18.88
CA GLU A 247 11.72 0.08 -17.46
C GLU A 247 10.93 -1.13 -16.94
N PRO A 248 11.49 -2.36 -17.08
CA PRO A 248 10.85 -3.57 -16.60
C PRO A 248 11.18 -3.92 -15.14
N ASN A 249 12.15 -3.24 -14.51
CA ASN A 249 12.68 -3.66 -13.21
C ASN A 249 12.00 -2.99 -12.02
N VAL A 250 11.37 -1.84 -12.23
CA VAL A 250 10.67 -1.09 -11.19
C VAL A 250 9.17 -1.39 -11.25
N PRO A 251 8.61 -2.15 -10.29
CA PRO A 251 7.21 -2.59 -10.35
C PRO A 251 6.21 -1.44 -10.40
N GLN A 252 6.53 -0.32 -9.75
CA GLN A 252 5.63 0.83 -9.70
C GLN A 252 5.40 1.46 -11.07
N PHE A 253 6.40 1.51 -11.95
CA PHE A 253 6.21 1.99 -13.33
C PHE A 253 5.30 1.05 -14.13
N ILE A 254 5.43 -0.26 -13.92
CA ILE A 254 4.56 -1.25 -14.56
C ILE A 254 3.12 -1.10 -14.08
N LEU A 255 2.93 -0.96 -12.76
CA LEU A 255 1.61 -0.79 -12.16
C LEU A 255 0.93 0.50 -12.68
N ASN A 256 1.64 1.63 -12.61
CA ASN A 256 1.13 2.91 -13.11
C ASN A 256 0.81 2.83 -14.61
N ALA A 257 1.68 2.25 -15.43
CA ALA A 257 1.43 2.08 -16.87
C ALA A 257 0.17 1.23 -17.13
N LYS A 258 -0.02 0.13 -16.39
CA LYS A 258 -1.22 -0.71 -16.50
C LYS A 258 -2.48 0.02 -16.04
N GLU A 259 -2.43 0.84 -14.99
CA GLU A 259 -3.55 1.69 -14.58
C GLU A 259 -3.96 2.64 -15.72
N ARG A 260 -2.99 3.33 -16.33
CA ARG A 260 -3.27 4.23 -17.46
C ARG A 260 -3.75 3.49 -18.70
N MET A 261 -3.24 2.29 -18.98
CA MET A 261 -3.75 1.42 -20.05
C MET A 261 -5.18 0.94 -19.79
N CYS A 262 -5.49 0.54 -18.56
CA CYS A 262 -6.85 0.20 -18.12
C CYS A 262 -7.82 1.36 -18.41
N HIS A 263 -7.45 2.58 -18.04
CA HIS A 263 -8.21 3.79 -18.35
C HIS A 263 -8.44 3.97 -19.85
N CYS A 264 -7.37 3.90 -20.65
CA CYS A 264 -7.45 4.06 -22.10
C CYS A 264 -8.35 3.01 -22.75
N LEU A 265 -8.21 1.73 -22.37
CA LEU A 265 -9.00 0.63 -22.94
C LEU A 265 -10.48 0.72 -22.58
N SER A 266 -10.80 1.18 -21.36
CA SER A 266 -12.18 1.42 -20.92
C SER A 266 -12.82 2.56 -21.72
N LYS A 267 -12.08 3.65 -21.97
CA LYS A 267 -12.56 4.78 -22.80
C LYS A 267 -12.67 4.44 -24.29
N ASP A 268 -11.82 3.56 -24.79
CA ASP A 268 -11.83 3.07 -26.18
C ASP A 268 -12.84 1.93 -26.42
N GLN A 269 -13.66 1.58 -25.40
CA GLN A 269 -14.68 0.52 -25.45
C GLN A 269 -14.13 -0.87 -25.78
N GLN A 270 -12.84 -1.13 -25.49
CA GLN A 270 -12.24 -2.46 -25.61
C GLN A 270 -12.51 -3.27 -24.33
N THR A 271 -13.78 -3.55 -24.04
CA THR A 271 -14.30 -4.09 -22.77
C THR A 271 -13.50 -5.28 -22.21
N ALA A 272 -13.36 -6.35 -23.00
CA ALA A 272 -12.68 -7.57 -22.56
C ALA A 272 -11.21 -7.32 -22.16
N LYS A 273 -10.49 -6.47 -22.91
CA LYS A 273 -9.10 -6.12 -22.58
C LYS A 273 -9.03 -5.20 -21.37
N ALA A 274 -9.94 -4.23 -21.28
CA ALA A 274 -10.02 -3.33 -20.13
C ALA A 274 -10.22 -4.14 -18.84
N ILE A 275 -11.21 -5.03 -18.79
CA ILE A 275 -11.49 -5.88 -17.62
C ILE A 275 -10.25 -6.69 -17.22
N SER A 276 -9.56 -7.29 -18.18
CA SER A 276 -8.33 -8.06 -17.95
C SER A 276 -7.22 -7.20 -17.31
N VAL A 277 -6.88 -6.07 -17.94
CA VAL A 277 -5.78 -5.21 -17.49
C VAL A 277 -6.11 -4.54 -16.15
N CYS A 278 -7.33 -4.00 -15.99
CA CYS A 278 -7.75 -3.40 -14.72
C CYS A 278 -7.73 -4.45 -13.58
N SER A 279 -8.11 -5.70 -13.86
CA SER A 279 -8.04 -6.77 -12.86
C SER A 279 -6.61 -7.13 -12.46
N GLU A 280 -5.63 -7.00 -13.36
CA GLU A 280 -4.22 -7.13 -12.99
C GLU A 280 -3.73 -6.00 -12.09
N VAL A 281 -4.18 -4.77 -12.33
CA VAL A 281 -3.89 -3.61 -11.45
C VAL A 281 -4.48 -3.87 -10.06
N LEU A 282 -5.75 -4.28 -10.00
CA LEU A 282 -6.46 -4.51 -8.73
C LEU A 282 -5.99 -5.74 -7.96
N LYS A 283 -5.23 -6.66 -8.60
CA LYS A 283 -4.52 -7.72 -7.87
C LYS A 283 -3.31 -7.18 -7.10
N ALA A 284 -2.66 -6.15 -7.63
CA ALA A 284 -1.50 -5.52 -6.98
C ALA A 284 -1.92 -4.40 -6.01
N ASP A 285 -2.95 -3.64 -6.37
CA ASP A 285 -3.51 -2.55 -5.58
C ASP A 285 -5.05 -2.62 -5.59
N PRO A 286 -5.67 -3.40 -4.68
CA PRO A 286 -7.13 -3.56 -4.61
C PRO A 286 -7.88 -2.28 -4.31
N GLN A 287 -7.21 -1.25 -3.77
CA GLN A 287 -7.82 0.00 -3.33
C GLN A 287 -7.71 1.09 -4.40
N ASN A 288 -7.17 0.77 -5.58
CA ASN A 288 -7.01 1.73 -6.67
C ASN A 288 -8.37 2.19 -7.22
N VAL A 289 -8.79 3.37 -6.77
CA VAL A 289 -10.10 3.96 -7.10
C VAL A 289 -10.27 4.16 -8.61
N ASN A 290 -9.21 4.56 -9.32
CA ASN A 290 -9.28 4.79 -10.77
C ASN A 290 -9.52 3.47 -11.52
N ALA A 291 -8.75 2.42 -11.20
CA ALA A 291 -8.90 1.12 -11.82
C ALA A 291 -10.27 0.47 -11.52
N LEU A 292 -10.80 0.64 -10.30
CA LEU A 292 -12.16 0.20 -9.96
C LEU A 292 -13.22 0.91 -10.83
N LYS A 293 -13.12 2.23 -10.96
CA LYS A 293 -14.05 3.02 -11.79
C LYS A 293 -13.98 2.65 -13.26
N ASP A 294 -12.78 2.52 -13.82
CA ASP A 294 -12.59 2.19 -15.23
C ASP A 294 -13.02 0.74 -15.53
N ARG A 295 -12.82 -0.20 -14.60
CA ARG A 295 -13.34 -1.58 -14.73
C ARG A 295 -14.86 -1.64 -14.59
N ALA A 296 -15.45 -0.90 -13.66
CA ALA A 296 -16.90 -0.80 -13.52
C ALA A 296 -17.57 -0.25 -14.79
N GLU A 297 -16.96 0.77 -15.42
CA GLU A 297 -17.45 1.29 -16.71
C GLU A 297 -17.31 0.24 -17.83
N ALA A 298 -16.23 -0.54 -17.84
CA ALA A 298 -16.07 -1.64 -18.80
C ALA A 298 -17.11 -2.76 -18.58
N TYR A 299 -17.48 -3.07 -17.33
CA TYR A 299 -18.56 -4.00 -17.00
C TYR A 299 -19.94 -3.46 -17.40
N LEU A 300 -20.19 -2.16 -17.23
CA LEU A 300 -21.42 -1.53 -17.72
C LEU A 300 -21.55 -1.65 -19.24
N GLN A 301 -20.45 -1.53 -19.99
CA GLN A 301 -20.41 -1.70 -21.44
C GLN A 301 -20.61 -3.16 -21.87
N ASP A 302 -20.29 -4.13 -20.99
CA ASP A 302 -20.45 -5.57 -21.22
C ASP A 302 -21.76 -6.12 -20.62
N ASP A 303 -22.67 -5.25 -20.16
CA ASP A 303 -23.94 -5.57 -19.50
C ASP A 303 -23.79 -6.42 -18.20
N GLN A 304 -22.61 -6.44 -17.60
CA GLN A 304 -22.30 -7.10 -16.33
C GLN A 304 -22.59 -6.16 -15.14
N TYR A 305 -23.87 -5.87 -14.90
CA TYR A 305 -24.28 -4.81 -13.98
C TYR A 305 -23.99 -5.14 -12.51
N GLU A 306 -24.12 -6.40 -12.07
CA GLU A 306 -23.81 -6.78 -10.69
C GLU A 306 -22.32 -6.55 -10.36
N GLU A 307 -21.42 -6.91 -11.28
CA GLU A 307 -19.98 -6.70 -11.15
C GLU A 307 -19.62 -5.21 -11.15
N ALA A 308 -20.28 -4.42 -12.01
CA ALA A 308 -20.10 -2.97 -12.04
C ALA A 308 -20.51 -2.31 -10.70
N ILE A 309 -21.64 -2.71 -10.12
CA ILE A 309 -22.11 -2.21 -8.82
C ILE A 309 -21.08 -2.53 -7.73
N LYS A 310 -20.58 -3.77 -7.71
CA LYS A 310 -19.57 -4.20 -6.72
C LYS A 310 -18.29 -3.36 -6.78
N ASP A 311 -17.79 -3.07 -7.99
CA ASP A 311 -16.60 -2.25 -8.16
C ASP A 311 -16.85 -0.79 -7.72
N PHE A 312 -18.02 -0.21 -8.03
CA PHE A 312 -18.37 1.13 -7.56
C PHE A 312 -18.55 1.19 -6.04
N GLU A 313 -19.11 0.15 -5.41
CA GLU A 313 -19.22 0.07 -3.95
C GLU A 313 -17.85 0.01 -3.30
N SER A 314 -16.94 -0.84 -3.80
CA SER A 314 -15.56 -0.89 -3.32
C SER A 314 -14.84 0.45 -3.52
N ALA A 315 -15.05 1.13 -4.66
CA ALA A 315 -14.47 2.44 -4.90
C ALA A 315 -15.00 3.51 -3.92
N LYS A 316 -16.28 3.40 -3.52
CA LYS A 316 -16.93 4.33 -2.58
C LYS A 316 -16.36 4.21 -1.17
N GLU A 317 -15.95 3.02 -0.73
CA GLU A 317 -15.30 2.81 0.58
C GLU A 317 -13.98 3.58 0.71
N HIS A 318 -13.28 3.79 -0.41
CA HIS A 318 -12.01 4.52 -0.46
C HIS A 318 -12.16 5.99 -0.86
N SER A 319 -13.36 6.42 -1.29
CA SER A 319 -13.65 7.79 -1.70
C SER A 319 -15.13 8.17 -1.47
N GLU A 320 -15.46 8.55 -0.23
CA GLU A 320 -16.86 8.78 0.20
C GLU A 320 -17.58 9.91 -0.56
N ASN A 321 -16.84 10.84 -1.17
CA ASN A 321 -17.39 12.06 -1.78
C ASN A 321 -17.12 12.23 -3.28
N ASP A 322 -16.67 11.18 -3.99
CA ASP A 322 -16.54 11.25 -5.44
C ASP A 322 -17.92 11.18 -6.13
N ARG A 323 -18.30 12.26 -6.80
CA ARG A 323 -19.55 12.38 -7.56
C ARG A 323 -19.65 11.34 -8.68
N GLN A 324 -18.54 11.02 -9.34
CA GLN A 324 -18.52 10.06 -10.45
C GLN A 324 -18.87 8.64 -9.98
N ILE A 325 -18.41 8.26 -8.79
CA ILE A 325 -18.73 6.94 -8.20
C ILE A 325 -20.22 6.88 -7.86
N LYS A 326 -20.79 7.93 -7.26
CA LYS A 326 -22.22 8.00 -6.92
C LYS A 326 -23.09 7.92 -8.18
N GLU A 327 -22.80 8.74 -9.18
CA GLU A 327 -23.51 8.75 -10.47
C GLU A 327 -23.38 7.41 -11.22
N GLY A 328 -22.18 6.78 -11.18
CA GLY A 328 -21.91 5.47 -11.77
C GLY A 328 -22.71 4.36 -11.10
N LEU A 329 -22.72 4.34 -9.76
CA LEU A 329 -23.48 3.36 -8.96
C LEU A 329 -24.98 3.47 -9.21
N GLU A 330 -25.54 4.69 -9.19
CA GLU A 330 -26.96 4.92 -9.50
C GLU A 330 -27.32 4.48 -10.93
N ARG A 331 -26.42 4.74 -11.89
CA ARG A 331 -26.60 4.30 -13.28
C ARG A 331 -26.59 2.78 -13.38
N ALA A 332 -25.62 2.11 -12.76
CA ALA A 332 -25.51 0.65 -12.76
C ALA A 332 -26.72 -0.01 -12.10
N GLN A 333 -27.18 0.49 -10.95
CA GLN A 333 -28.40 0.02 -10.29
C GLN A 333 -29.66 0.22 -11.14
N ARG A 334 -29.77 1.36 -11.84
CA ARG A 334 -30.90 1.61 -12.75
C ARG A 334 -30.89 0.64 -13.93
N LEU A 335 -29.73 0.40 -14.53
CA LEU A 335 -29.57 -0.55 -15.64
C LEU A 335 -29.85 -1.98 -15.19
N LEU A 336 -29.38 -2.38 -13.99
CA LEU A 336 -29.71 -3.67 -13.40
C LEU A 336 -31.22 -3.83 -13.23
N LYS A 337 -31.90 -2.86 -12.62
CA LYS A 337 -33.38 -2.88 -12.48
C LYS A 337 -34.09 -2.95 -13.83
N GLN A 338 -33.59 -2.20 -14.83
CA GLN A 338 -34.15 -2.23 -16.18
C GLN A 338 -33.93 -3.58 -16.87
N SER A 339 -32.80 -4.25 -16.63
CA SER A 339 -32.49 -5.57 -17.19
C SER A 339 -33.34 -6.68 -16.56
N GLN A 340 -33.67 -6.55 -15.27
CA GLN A 340 -34.52 -7.48 -14.53
C GLN A 340 -36.01 -7.28 -14.85
N LYS A 341 -36.41 -6.09 -15.28
CA LYS A 341 -37.79 -5.79 -15.65
C LYS A 341 -38.21 -6.60 -16.88
N ARG A 342 -39.24 -7.43 -16.71
CA ARG A 342 -39.78 -8.27 -17.78
C ARG A 342 -40.64 -7.45 -18.72
N ASP A 343 -40.36 -7.52 -20.02
CA ASP A 343 -41.22 -6.92 -21.05
C ASP A 343 -42.15 -7.98 -21.66
N TYR A 344 -43.36 -8.11 -21.11
CA TYR A 344 -44.36 -9.08 -21.57
C TYR A 344 -44.76 -8.89 -23.04
N TYR A 345 -44.77 -7.66 -23.55
CA TYR A 345 -45.07 -7.39 -24.96
C TYR A 345 -43.94 -7.91 -25.86
N LYS A 346 -42.69 -7.71 -25.45
CA LYS A 346 -41.51 -8.24 -26.15
C LYS A 346 -41.45 -9.77 -26.11
N ILE A 347 -41.80 -10.39 -24.98
CA ILE A 347 -41.88 -11.86 -24.83
C ILE A 347 -42.86 -12.46 -25.84
N LEU A 348 -44.07 -11.88 -25.98
CA LEU A 348 -45.06 -12.36 -26.95
C LEU A 348 -44.88 -11.82 -28.38
N GLY A 349 -43.97 -10.87 -28.59
CA GLY A 349 -43.72 -10.26 -29.90
C GLY A 349 -44.91 -9.43 -30.43
N VAL A 350 -45.69 -8.82 -29.53
CA VAL A 350 -46.88 -8.03 -29.88
C VAL A 350 -46.69 -6.56 -29.52
N LYS A 351 -47.36 -5.65 -30.23
CA LYS A 351 -47.32 -4.21 -29.93
C LYS A 351 -48.08 -3.91 -28.64
N ARG A 352 -47.74 -2.81 -27.95
CA ARG A 352 -48.49 -2.33 -26.76
C ARG A 352 -49.97 -2.06 -27.04
N THR A 353 -50.31 -1.73 -28.29
CA THR A 353 -51.69 -1.52 -28.76
C THR A 353 -52.43 -2.81 -29.13
N ALA A 354 -51.80 -3.99 -28.98
CA ALA A 354 -52.36 -5.26 -29.43
C ALA A 354 -53.66 -5.60 -28.67
N GLN A 355 -54.65 -6.08 -29.42
CA GLN A 355 -55.92 -6.50 -28.83
C GLN A 355 -55.80 -7.89 -28.18
N LYS A 356 -56.68 -8.20 -27.22
CA LYS A 356 -56.71 -9.49 -26.50
C LYS A 356 -56.66 -10.70 -27.44
N LYS A 357 -57.33 -10.63 -28.59
CA LYS A 357 -57.34 -11.69 -29.62
C LYS A 357 -55.96 -11.90 -30.26
N GLU A 358 -55.20 -10.83 -30.49
CA GLU A 358 -53.86 -10.88 -31.07
C GLU A 358 -52.85 -11.45 -30.08
N ILE A 359 -52.95 -11.04 -28.81
CA ILE A 359 -52.14 -11.56 -27.69
C ILE A 359 -52.35 -13.07 -27.55
N LEU A 360 -53.61 -13.55 -27.54
CA LEU A 360 -53.91 -14.97 -27.47
C LEU A 360 -53.42 -15.75 -28.70
N LYS A 361 -53.44 -15.14 -29.88
CA LYS A 361 -52.91 -15.76 -31.11
C LYS A 361 -51.39 -15.91 -31.04
N ALA A 362 -50.68 -14.88 -30.57
CA ALA A 362 -49.23 -14.91 -30.38
C ALA A 362 -48.83 -15.94 -29.31
N TYR A 363 -49.54 -15.96 -28.19
CA TYR A 363 -49.37 -16.95 -27.13
C TYR A 363 -49.49 -18.38 -27.67
N ARG A 364 -50.57 -18.73 -28.39
CA ARG A 364 -50.76 -20.09 -28.91
C ARG A 364 -49.61 -20.53 -29.82
N LYS A 365 -49.13 -19.62 -30.68
CA LYS A 365 -48.01 -19.89 -31.58
C LYS A 365 -46.72 -20.16 -30.80
N LEU A 366 -46.39 -19.30 -29.84
CA LEU A 366 -45.17 -19.41 -29.05
C LEU A 366 -45.22 -20.58 -28.05
N ALA A 367 -46.36 -20.82 -27.42
CA ALA A 367 -46.58 -21.96 -26.53
C ALA A 367 -46.43 -23.29 -27.26
N GLN A 368 -46.96 -23.40 -28.50
CA GLN A 368 -46.75 -24.60 -29.31
C GLN A 368 -45.29 -24.76 -29.73
N GLN A 369 -44.58 -23.67 -30.02
CA GLN A 369 -43.17 -23.72 -30.44
C GLN A 369 -42.24 -24.11 -29.28
N TRP A 370 -42.45 -23.51 -28.10
CA TRP A 370 -41.59 -23.67 -26.92
C TRP A 370 -42.12 -24.69 -25.91
N HIS A 371 -43.05 -25.56 -26.32
CA HIS A 371 -43.52 -26.64 -25.45
C HIS A 371 -42.35 -27.58 -25.11
N PRO A 372 -42.09 -27.92 -23.83
CA PRO A 372 -40.95 -28.76 -23.43
C PRO A 372 -40.89 -30.12 -24.13
N ASP A 373 -42.04 -30.67 -24.54
CA ASP A 373 -42.13 -31.95 -25.25
C ASP A 373 -41.53 -31.91 -26.68
N ASN A 374 -41.31 -30.72 -27.23
CA ASN A 374 -40.67 -30.58 -28.54
C ASN A 374 -39.14 -30.77 -28.50
N PHE A 375 -38.54 -30.83 -27.29
CA PHE A 375 -37.09 -30.87 -27.09
C PHE A 375 -36.69 -32.16 -26.39
N GLN A 376 -35.76 -32.92 -26.99
CA GLN A 376 -35.26 -34.19 -26.47
C GLN A 376 -34.02 -34.02 -25.57
N ASP A 377 -33.21 -32.99 -25.83
CA ASP A 377 -32.02 -32.68 -25.04
C ASP A 377 -32.39 -32.00 -23.71
N ALA A 378 -31.73 -32.38 -22.62
CA ALA A 378 -32.06 -31.92 -21.27
C ALA A 378 -31.77 -30.42 -21.06
N GLU A 379 -30.70 -29.89 -21.65
CA GLU A 379 -30.34 -28.47 -21.55
C GLU A 379 -31.29 -27.61 -22.41
N GLU A 380 -31.64 -28.08 -23.61
CA GLU A 380 -32.62 -27.40 -24.45
C GLU A 380 -34.02 -27.42 -23.84
N LYS A 381 -34.43 -28.55 -23.24
CA LYS A 381 -35.71 -28.67 -22.54
C LYS A 381 -35.81 -27.70 -21.38
N LYS A 382 -34.75 -27.55 -20.58
CA LYS A 382 -34.69 -26.58 -19.47
C LYS A 382 -34.78 -25.13 -19.97
N LYS A 383 -34.18 -24.80 -21.12
CA LYS A 383 -34.32 -23.48 -21.76
C LYS A 383 -35.74 -23.25 -22.28
N ALA A 384 -36.36 -24.28 -22.87
CA ALA A 384 -37.72 -24.23 -23.36
C ALA A 384 -38.73 -24.06 -22.21
N GLU A 385 -38.54 -24.76 -21.10
CA GLU A 385 -39.35 -24.61 -19.88
C GLU A 385 -39.33 -23.18 -19.35
N LYS A 386 -38.15 -22.56 -19.22
CA LYS A 386 -38.03 -21.15 -18.81
C LYS A 386 -38.81 -20.22 -19.74
N LYS A 387 -38.62 -20.37 -21.06
CA LYS A 387 -39.34 -19.56 -22.05
C LYS A 387 -40.85 -19.80 -22.01
N PHE A 388 -41.28 -21.04 -21.81
CA PHE A 388 -42.70 -21.39 -21.73
C PHE A 388 -43.37 -20.73 -20.52
N ILE A 389 -42.68 -20.70 -19.37
CA ILE A 389 -43.12 -19.99 -18.17
C ILE A 389 -43.27 -18.49 -18.46
N ASP A 390 -42.26 -17.86 -19.07
CA ASP A 390 -42.30 -16.44 -19.42
C ASP A 390 -43.46 -16.12 -20.39
N ILE A 391 -43.69 -16.97 -21.40
CA ILE A 391 -44.79 -16.85 -22.36
C ILE A 391 -46.16 -16.96 -21.67
N ALA A 392 -46.29 -17.88 -20.71
CA ALA A 392 -47.52 -18.07 -19.95
C ALA A 392 -47.83 -16.87 -19.05
N GLN A 393 -46.83 -16.37 -18.32
CA GLN A 393 -46.94 -15.17 -17.48
C GLN A 393 -47.28 -13.93 -18.32
N ALA A 394 -46.63 -13.76 -19.48
CA ALA A 394 -46.95 -12.68 -20.40
C ALA A 394 -48.40 -12.72 -20.89
N LYS A 395 -48.93 -13.92 -21.17
CA LYS A 395 -50.35 -14.07 -21.52
C LYS A 395 -51.25 -13.69 -20.35
N GLU A 396 -50.92 -14.09 -19.13
CA GLU A 396 -51.72 -13.77 -17.94
C GLU A 396 -51.81 -12.26 -17.72
N VAL A 397 -50.67 -11.58 -17.64
CA VAL A 397 -50.59 -10.13 -17.42
C VAL A 397 -51.27 -9.34 -18.54
N LEU A 398 -51.06 -9.70 -19.81
CA LEU A 398 -51.59 -8.91 -20.93
C LEU A 398 -53.05 -9.21 -21.29
N THR A 399 -53.64 -10.32 -20.80
CA THR A 399 -55.04 -10.66 -21.10
C THR A 399 -56.02 -10.26 -19.99
N ASP A 400 -55.51 -10.00 -18.79
CA ASP A 400 -56.24 -9.38 -17.69
C ASP A 400 -56.18 -7.84 -17.80
N PRO A 401 -57.32 -7.13 -17.89
CA PRO A 401 -57.33 -5.67 -18.05
C PRO A 401 -56.67 -4.90 -16.91
N GLU A 402 -56.79 -5.36 -15.66
CA GLU A 402 -56.25 -4.68 -14.49
C GLU A 402 -54.74 -4.87 -14.42
N MET A 403 -54.26 -6.11 -14.58
CA MET A 403 -52.83 -6.44 -14.62
C MET A 403 -52.14 -5.72 -15.77
N ARG A 404 -52.76 -5.71 -16.96
CA ARG A 404 -52.23 -4.98 -18.11
C ARG A 404 -52.15 -3.48 -17.86
N SER A 405 -53.17 -2.90 -17.22
CA SER A 405 -53.16 -1.47 -16.90
C SER A 405 -52.05 -1.12 -15.92
N LYS A 406 -51.85 -1.93 -14.86
CA LYS A 406 -50.73 -1.77 -13.91
C LYS A 406 -49.37 -1.85 -14.62
N PHE A 407 -49.20 -2.86 -15.49
CA PHE A 407 -47.99 -3.02 -16.28
C PHE A 407 -47.72 -1.84 -17.23
N ASP A 408 -48.77 -1.33 -17.88
CA ASP A 408 -48.68 -0.17 -18.76
C ASP A 408 -48.39 1.14 -17.99
N GLN A 409 -48.79 1.22 -16.71
CA GLN A 409 -48.44 2.31 -15.79
C GLN A 409 -47.01 2.18 -15.23
N GLY A 410 -46.32 1.07 -15.50
CA GLY A 410 -44.93 0.84 -15.14
C GLY A 410 -44.72 -0.06 -13.93
N GLU A 411 -45.78 -0.56 -13.31
CA GLU A 411 -45.77 -1.51 -12.19
C GLU A 411 -45.86 -2.94 -12.71
N ASP A 412 -44.86 -3.79 -12.46
CA ASP A 412 -44.91 -5.19 -12.87
C ASP A 412 -45.80 -6.00 -11.89
N PRO A 413 -46.97 -6.52 -12.33
CA PRO A 413 -47.91 -7.20 -11.44
C PRO A 413 -47.40 -8.56 -10.94
N MET A 414 -46.34 -9.10 -11.56
CA MET A 414 -45.73 -10.37 -11.19
C MET A 414 -44.32 -10.19 -10.60
N ASP A 415 -43.93 -8.95 -10.26
CA ASP A 415 -42.66 -8.67 -9.58
C ASP A 415 -42.71 -9.19 -8.12
N PRO A 416 -41.76 -10.05 -7.70
CA PRO A 416 -41.70 -10.54 -6.33
C PRO A 416 -41.62 -9.44 -5.27
N GLU A 417 -41.01 -8.29 -5.57
CA GLU A 417 -40.89 -7.18 -4.61
C GLU A 417 -42.20 -6.37 -4.47
N SER A 418 -43.01 -6.29 -5.52
CA SER A 418 -44.29 -5.55 -5.50
C SER A 418 -45.37 -6.28 -4.69
N GLN A 419 -45.24 -7.59 -4.48
CA GLN A 419 -46.13 -8.39 -3.62
C GLN A 419 -45.85 -8.24 -2.11
N GLN A 420 -44.72 -7.65 -1.69
CA GLN A 420 -44.41 -7.42 -0.27
C GLN A 420 -44.86 -6.03 0.26
N GLY A 421 -45.25 -5.10 -0.61
CA GLY A 421 -45.46 -3.68 -0.25
C GLY A 421 -46.90 -3.17 -0.14
N GLY A 422 -47.94 -3.98 -0.37
CA GLY A 422 -49.34 -3.52 -0.46
C GLY A 422 -50.27 -4.12 0.60
N GLY A 423 -50.80 -3.27 1.47
CA GLY A 423 -51.67 -3.66 2.59
C GLY A 423 -52.95 -4.40 2.21
N HIS A 424 -53.29 -5.37 3.07
CA HIS A 424 -54.57 -6.03 3.31
C HIS A 424 -55.72 -5.85 2.29
N HIS A 425 -55.81 -6.81 1.37
CA HIS A 425 -57.08 -7.47 1.10
C HIS A 425 -56.90 -8.98 1.20
N HIS A 426 -57.62 -9.60 2.14
CA HIS A 426 -57.60 -11.03 2.38
C HIS A 426 -58.03 -11.83 1.13
N HIS A 427 -57.07 -12.44 0.46
CA HIS A 427 -57.23 -13.78 -0.09
C HIS A 427 -56.16 -14.67 0.53
N HIS A 428 -56.61 -15.67 1.28
CA HIS A 428 -55.74 -16.64 1.94
C HIS A 428 -54.90 -17.38 0.90
N PHE A 429 -53.58 -17.18 0.93
CA PHE A 429 -52.63 -18.09 0.30
C PHE A 429 -51.63 -18.57 1.37
N HIS A 430 -52.12 -19.44 2.26
CA HIS A 430 -51.28 -20.40 2.95
C HIS A 430 -51.21 -21.64 2.06
N GLY A 431 -50.00 -22.07 1.68
CA GLY A 431 -49.85 -23.38 1.08
C GLY A 431 -48.54 -23.54 0.32
N GLY A 432 -47.57 -24.17 0.99
CA GLY A 432 -46.44 -24.78 0.32
C GLY A 432 -46.87 -25.77 -0.76
N TRP A 433 -45.89 -26.01 -1.62
CA TRP A 433 -45.67 -26.95 -2.72
C TRP A 433 -46.47 -28.27 -2.89
N GLU A 434 -47.72 -28.40 -2.43
CA GLU A 434 -48.49 -29.66 -2.52
C GLU A 434 -49.89 -29.57 -3.17
N ASN A 435 -50.44 -28.37 -3.46
CA ASN A 435 -51.80 -28.25 -4.02
C ASN A 435 -51.89 -27.94 -5.53
N PHE A 436 -50.92 -28.42 -6.32
CA PHE A 436 -51.02 -28.44 -7.79
C PHE A 436 -51.88 -29.62 -8.28
N GLN A 437 -53.13 -29.74 -7.79
CA GLN A 437 -54.07 -30.82 -8.15
C GLN A 437 -55.25 -30.36 -9.04
N GLY A 438 -55.22 -29.13 -9.57
CA GLY A 438 -56.28 -28.61 -10.46
C GLY A 438 -55.88 -28.41 -11.92
N PHE A 439 -54.59 -28.44 -12.25
CA PHE A 439 -54.12 -28.22 -13.62
C PHE A 439 -53.73 -29.57 -14.23
N ASN A 440 -54.69 -30.18 -14.93
CA ASN A 440 -54.43 -31.34 -15.76
C ASN A 440 -54.15 -30.83 -17.19
N PRO A 441 -52.89 -30.78 -17.67
CA PRO A 441 -52.58 -30.30 -19.03
C PRO A 441 -52.87 -31.37 -20.08
N PHE A 442 -53.23 -32.59 -19.66
CA PHE A 442 -53.42 -33.75 -20.52
C PHE A 442 -54.81 -34.36 -20.30
N GLY A 443 -55.72 -34.11 -21.25
CA GLY A 443 -56.71 -35.10 -21.68
C GLY A 443 -58.18 -34.89 -21.32
N SER A 444 -58.98 -34.54 -22.34
CA SER A 444 -60.32 -35.11 -22.55
C SER A 444 -60.31 -35.84 -23.91
N GLY A 445 -59.95 -37.12 -23.87
CA GLY A 445 -59.97 -38.05 -25.01
C GLY A 445 -59.72 -39.48 -24.52
N PRO A 446 -60.36 -40.52 -25.11
CA PRO A 446 -60.51 -41.81 -24.46
C PRO A 446 -59.32 -42.73 -24.75
N PHE A 447 -58.24 -42.60 -23.99
CA PHE A 447 -57.19 -43.63 -23.94
C PHE A 447 -56.75 -43.85 -22.50
N ASN A 448 -56.91 -45.07 -22.02
CA ASN A 448 -56.62 -45.50 -20.66
C ASN A 448 -55.25 -46.20 -20.67
N PHE A 449 -54.25 -45.69 -19.93
CA PHE A 449 -52.96 -46.36 -19.75
C PHE A 449 -52.75 -46.69 -18.25
N LYS A 450 -52.53 -47.98 -17.97
CA LYS A 450 -52.09 -48.49 -16.66
C LYS A 450 -50.58 -48.68 -16.69
N PHE A 451 -49.90 -48.25 -15.62
CA PHE A 451 -48.49 -48.58 -15.37
C PHE A 451 -48.40 -49.68 -14.30
N ASN A 452 -47.69 -50.77 -14.62
CA ASN A 452 -47.12 -51.68 -13.62
C ASN A 452 -45.66 -51.28 -13.41
N PHE A 453 -45.28 -51.11 -12.15
CA PHE A 453 -43.89 -50.94 -11.74
C PHE A 453 -43.29 -52.31 -11.43
N ASN A 454 -42.12 -52.59 -11.98
CA ASN A 454 -41.15 -53.53 -11.43
C ASN A 454 -39.90 -52.74 -11.05
#